data_AF-A0A957WP19-F1
#
_entry.id   AF-A0A957WP19-F1
#
_cell.length_a   1.000
_cell.length_b   1.000
_cell.length_c   1.000
_cell.angle_alpha   90.00
_cell.angle_beta   90.00
_cell.angle_gamma   90.00
#
_symmetry.space_group_name_H-M   'P 1'
#
loop_
_entity.id
_entity.type
_entity.pdbx_description
1 polymer ?
#
loop_
_entity_poly.entity_id
_entity_poly.type
_entity_poly.pdbx_seq_one_letter_code
_entity_poly.pdbx_strand_id
1 'polypeptide(L)'
;MNQSIAALSKTHKFPQQITPFIGRRQEVVELTQLLADPACRLVTLVGPGGIGKTRLAAAAATAGHFEGDIYFVALQAVRDIKALPPAIAAALDLPLTGQKSPTDLIYQFLSDQATLLV
;
A
#
# COMPACT_ATOMS: atom_id res chain seq x y z
N MET A 1 -30.69 -16.98 2.37
CA MET A 1 -30.23 -15.60 2.63
C MET A 1 -28.78 -15.65 3.07
N ASN A 2 -27.84 -15.78 2.12
CA ASN A 2 -26.42 -15.67 2.40
C ASN A 2 -25.98 -14.28 1.93
N GLN A 3 -25.70 -13.39 2.88
CA GLN A 3 -25.07 -12.12 2.59
C GLN A 3 -23.59 -12.43 2.27
N SER A 4 -23.21 -12.28 1.01
CA SER A 4 -21.81 -12.15 0.61
C SER A 4 -21.24 -10.93 1.29
N ILE A 5 -20.41 -11.12 2.31
CA ILE A 5 -19.53 -10.07 2.79
C ILE A 5 -18.48 -9.90 1.69
N ALA A 6 -18.65 -8.89 0.83
CA ALA A 6 -17.57 -8.43 -0.03
C ALA A 6 -16.35 -8.18 0.87
N ALA A 7 -15.20 -8.79 0.55
CA ALA A 7 -13.97 -8.54 1.28
C ALA A 7 -13.66 -7.04 1.18
N LEU A 8 -13.97 -6.29 2.23
CA LEU A 8 -13.59 -4.88 2.32
C LEU A 8 -12.07 -4.85 2.50
N SER A 9 -11.38 -4.30 1.51
CA SER A 9 -9.94 -4.03 1.57
C SER A 9 -9.63 -3.28 2.87
N LYS A 10 -8.80 -3.87 3.75
CA LYS A 10 -8.40 -3.16 4.97
C LYS A 10 -7.19 -2.28 4.66
N THR A 11 -7.27 -1.03 5.09
CA THR A 11 -6.18 -0.07 4.96
C THR A 11 -5.38 -0.01 6.25
N HIS A 12 -4.09 -0.32 6.17
CA HIS A 12 -3.19 -0.42 7.30
C HIS A 12 -2.14 0.69 7.29
N LYS A 13 -1.89 1.28 8.47
CA LYS A 13 -0.80 2.23 8.75
C LYS A 13 -0.80 3.53 7.90
N PHE A 14 -1.89 3.85 7.19
CA PHE A 14 -1.98 5.13 6.48
C PHE A 14 -1.94 6.32 7.45
N PRO A 15 -1.21 7.39 7.12
CA PRO A 15 -1.25 8.61 7.91
C PRO A 15 -2.67 9.19 7.90
N GLN A 16 -3.15 9.62 9.08
CA GLN A 16 -4.46 10.26 9.20
C GLN A 16 -4.54 11.49 8.31
N GLN A 17 -5.50 11.49 7.38
CA GLN A 17 -5.79 12.63 6.52
C GLN A 17 -6.66 13.63 7.29
N ILE A 18 -6.02 14.60 7.96
CA ILE A 18 -6.71 15.64 8.76
C ILE A 18 -7.38 16.74 7.92
N THR A 19 -7.17 16.74 6.59
CA THR A 19 -7.81 17.66 5.66
C THR A 19 -8.39 16.91 4.47
N PRO A 20 -9.49 17.41 3.86
CA PRO A 20 -10.03 16.84 2.63
C PRO A 20 -8.98 16.79 1.51
N PHE A 21 -9.04 15.75 0.67
CA PHE A 21 -8.26 15.69 -0.57
C PHE A 21 -9.04 16.40 -1.68
N ILE A 22 -8.54 17.54 -2.14
CA ILE A 22 -9.26 18.42 -3.07
C ILE A 22 -8.57 18.42 -4.43
N GLY A 23 -9.37 18.36 -5.50
CA GLY A 23 -8.88 18.27 -6.86
C GLY A 23 -8.36 16.87 -7.20
N ARG A 24 -7.65 16.75 -8.32
CA ARG A 24 -6.99 15.51 -8.75
C ARG A 24 -7.90 14.28 -8.97
N ARG A 25 -9.20 14.51 -9.21
CA ARG A 25 -10.18 13.42 -9.41
C ARG A 25 -9.83 12.56 -10.62
N GLN A 26 -9.33 13.18 -11.70
CA GLN A 26 -8.95 12.45 -12.90
C GLN A 26 -7.75 11.54 -12.65
N GLU A 27 -6.73 12.02 -11.93
CA GLU A 27 -5.56 11.24 -11.56
C GLU A 27 -5.91 10.10 -10.60
N VAL A 28 -6.84 10.31 -9.67
CA VAL A 28 -7.36 9.22 -8.83
C VAL A 28 -8.01 8.13 -9.68
N VAL A 29 -8.86 8.50 -10.65
CA VAL A 29 -9.51 7.54 -11.55
C VAL A 29 -8.47 6.78 -12.37
N GLU A 30 -7.51 7.47 -12.99
CA GLU A 30 -6.44 6.86 -13.77
C GLU A 30 -5.63 5.86 -12.93
N LEU A 31 -5.24 6.23 -11.71
CA LEU A 31 -4.53 5.34 -10.82
C LEU A 31 -5.37 4.15 -10.38
N THR A 32 -6.66 4.32 -10.10
CA THR A 32 -7.55 3.20 -9.74
C THR A 32 -7.71 2.21 -10.90
N GLN A 33 -7.68 2.68 -12.15
CA GLN A 33 -7.72 1.82 -13.33
C GLN A 33 -6.41 1.04 -13.49
N LEU A 34 -5.26 1.68 -13.28
CA LEU A 34 -3.96 1.01 -13.28
C LEU A 34 -3.88 -0.05 -12.17
N LEU A 35 -4.36 0.26 -10.96
CA LEU A 35 -4.37 -0.69 -9.84
C LEU A 35 -5.33 -1.87 -10.05
N ALA A 36 -6.34 -1.72 -10.90
CA ALA A 36 -7.27 -2.79 -11.26
C ALA A 36 -6.76 -3.71 -12.38
N ASP A 37 -5.69 -3.30 -13.10
CA ASP A 37 -5.10 -4.11 -14.15
C ASP A 37 -4.13 -5.15 -13.55
N PRO A 38 -4.42 -6.46 -13.64
CA PRO A 38 -3.55 -7.51 -13.08
C PRO A 38 -2.17 -7.58 -13.76
N ALA A 39 -1.99 -6.99 -14.95
CA ALA A 39 -0.69 -6.86 -15.59
C ALA A 39 0.15 -5.71 -15.00
N CYS A 40 -0.48 -4.73 -14.35
CA CYS A 40 0.19 -3.60 -13.72
C CYS A 40 0.53 -3.92 -12.25
N ARG A 41 1.80 -4.24 -11.98
CA ARG A 41 2.27 -4.60 -10.62
C ARG A 41 3.06 -3.50 -9.90
N LEU A 42 3.36 -2.41 -10.60
CA LEU A 42 4.14 -1.29 -10.06
C LEU A 42 3.69 0.01 -10.72
N VAL A 43 3.35 0.99 -9.89
CA VAL A 43 3.05 2.35 -10.32
C VAL A 43 3.98 3.31 -9.59
N THR A 44 4.65 4.18 -10.35
CA THR A 44 5.56 5.19 -9.79
C THR A 44 4.97 6.58 -10.00
N LEU A 45 4.67 7.27 -8.90
CA LEU A 45 4.25 8.68 -8.95
C LEU A 45 5.48 9.59 -8.92
N VAL A 46 5.70 10.33 -10.00
CA VAL A 46 6.81 11.29 -10.12
C VAL A 46 6.27 12.72 -10.11
N GLY A 47 7.01 13.62 -9.47
CA GLY A 47 6.67 15.04 -9.44
C GLY A 47 7.40 15.80 -8.33
N PRO A 48 7.26 17.14 -8.29
CA PRO A 48 7.93 17.99 -7.31
C PRO A 48 7.66 17.58 -5.86
N GLY A 49 8.57 17.96 -4.96
CA GLY A 49 8.36 17.85 -3.52
C GLY A 49 7.08 18.58 -3.09
N GLY A 50 6.32 18.02 -2.15
CA GLY A 50 5.12 18.67 -1.61
C GLY A 50 3.88 18.68 -2.52
N ILE A 51 3.94 18.21 -3.77
CA ILE A 51 2.78 18.23 -4.69
C ILE A 51 1.64 17.26 -4.32
N GLY A 52 1.79 16.51 -3.22
CA GLY A 52 0.74 15.63 -2.69
C GLY A 52 0.75 14.19 -3.23
N LYS A 53 1.86 13.70 -3.80
CA LYS A 53 1.97 12.32 -4.34
C LYS A 53 1.51 11.24 -3.35
N THR A 54 1.96 11.32 -2.11
CA THR A 54 1.55 10.36 -1.05
C THR A 54 0.04 10.45 -0.76
N ARG A 55 -0.55 11.65 -0.79
CA ARG A 55 -1.99 11.82 -0.62
C ARG A 55 -2.76 11.30 -1.83
N LEU A 56 -2.23 11.48 -3.04
CA LEU A 56 -2.81 10.94 -4.27
C LEU A 56 -2.77 9.40 -4.28
N ALA A 57 -1.63 8.79 -3.92
CA ALA A 57 -1.52 7.33 -3.82
C ALA A 57 -2.49 6.77 -2.77
N ALA A 58 -2.57 7.40 -1.59
CA ALA A 58 -3.53 7.01 -0.57
C ALA A 58 -4.98 7.16 -1.04
N ALA A 59 -5.33 8.27 -1.68
CA ALA A 59 -6.67 8.49 -2.22
C ALA A 59 -7.04 7.47 -3.31
N ALA A 60 -6.11 7.11 -4.20
CA ALA A 60 -6.35 6.09 -5.22
C ALA A 60 -6.51 4.69 -4.60
N ALA A 61 -5.64 4.33 -3.65
CA ALA A 61 -5.70 3.05 -2.97
C ALA A 61 -7.02 2.86 -2.19
N THR A 62 -7.55 3.93 -1.56
CA THR A 62 -8.81 3.86 -0.80
C THR A 62 -10.07 4.09 -1.63
N ALA A 63 -9.98 4.74 -2.79
CA ALA A 63 -11.11 4.96 -3.68
C ALA A 63 -11.44 3.74 -4.55
N GLY A 64 -10.44 2.93 -4.87
CA GLY A 64 -10.59 1.69 -5.63
C GLY A 64 -11.11 0.53 -4.79
N HIS A 65 -11.59 -0.51 -5.48
CA HIS A 65 -11.84 -1.82 -4.87
C HIS A 65 -10.64 -2.72 -5.18
N PHE A 66 -9.61 -2.66 -4.34
CA PHE A 66 -8.52 -3.64 -4.40
C PHE A 66 -8.95 -4.88 -3.61
N GLU A 67 -8.96 -6.07 -4.20
CA GLU A 67 -9.53 -7.27 -3.56
C GLU A 67 -8.72 -7.81 -2.35
N GLY A 68 -7.62 -7.14 -1.99
CA GLY A 68 -6.73 -7.52 -0.89
C GLY A 68 -6.50 -6.42 0.14
N ASP A 69 -5.49 -6.65 0.99
CA ASP A 69 -5.10 -5.69 2.03
C ASP A 69 -4.15 -4.62 1.48
N ILE A 70 -4.28 -3.39 1.99
CA ILE A 70 -3.51 -2.23 1.55
C ILE A 70 -2.65 -1.76 2.72
N TYR A 71 -1.34 -1.71 2.53
CA TYR A 71 -0.39 -1.29 3.55
C TYR A 71 0.41 -0.07 3.11
N PHE A 72 0.47 0.93 3.99
CA PHE A 72 1.38 2.05 3.81
C PHE A 72 2.74 1.75 4.46
N VAL A 73 3.82 1.81 3.67
CA VAL A 73 5.19 1.61 4.13
C VAL A 73 5.91 2.96 4.19
N ALA A 74 6.02 3.49 5.40
CA ALA A 74 6.64 4.79 5.66
C ALA A 74 8.18 4.74 5.52
N LEU A 75 8.69 4.91 4.30
CA LEU A 75 10.12 4.81 3.99
C LEU A 75 10.95 6.05 4.33
N GLN A 76 10.37 7.14 4.85
CA GLN A 76 11.09 8.40 5.07
C GLN A 76 12.32 8.29 5.99
N ALA A 77 12.33 7.33 6.91
CA ALA A 77 13.43 7.11 7.86
C ALA A 77 14.44 6.06 7.36
N VAL A 78 14.16 5.37 6.25
CA VAL A 78 15.00 4.31 5.70
C VAL A 78 16.13 4.95 4.90
N ARG A 79 17.37 4.80 5.37
CA ARG A 79 18.58 5.41 4.77
C ARG A 79 19.57 4.39 4.20
N ASP A 80 19.36 3.11 4.44
CA ASP A 80 20.18 2.00 3.97
C ASP A 80 19.27 0.88 3.46
N ILE A 81 19.69 0.21 2.38
CA ILE A 81 18.99 -0.92 1.78
C ILE A 81 18.77 -2.05 2.80
N LYS A 82 19.67 -2.22 3.77
CA LYS A 82 19.54 -3.23 4.84
C LYS A 82 18.38 -2.95 5.80
N ALA A 83 17.96 -1.69 5.92
CA ALA A 83 16.84 -1.29 6.77
C ALA A 83 15.47 -1.40 6.07
N LEU A 84 15.44 -1.63 4.75
CA LEU A 84 14.21 -1.73 3.98
C LEU A 84 13.37 -2.97 4.37
N PRO A 85 13.91 -4.20 4.43
CA PRO A 85 13.09 -5.36 4.79
C PRO A 85 12.49 -5.26 6.21
N PRO A 86 13.23 -4.86 7.26
CA PRO A 86 12.61 -4.64 8.57
C PRO A 86 11.51 -3.58 8.57
N ALA A 87 11.63 -2.52 7.78
CA ALA A 87 10.60 -1.47 7.67
C ALA A 87 9.32 -1.99 7.00
N ILE A 88 9.45 -2.79 5.93
CA ILE A 88 8.31 -3.43 5.27
C ILE A 88 7.64 -4.43 6.22
N ALA A 89 8.42 -5.31 6.87
CA ALA A 89 7.88 -6.28 7.82
C ALA A 89 7.12 -5.61 8.97
N ALA A 90 7.62 -4.50 9.50
CA ALA A 90 6.94 -3.72 10.53
C ALA A 90 5.62 -3.11 10.03
N ALA A 91 5.56 -2.63 8.78
CA ALA A 91 4.32 -2.12 8.17
C ALA A 91 3.28 -3.24 7.99
N LEU A 92 3.74 -4.45 7.65
CA LEU A 92 2.92 -5.66 7.52
C LEU A 92 2.57 -6.32 8.87
N ASP A 93 2.95 -5.73 10.00
CA ASP A 93 2.79 -6.30 11.35
C ASP A 93 3.39 -7.72 11.50
N LEU A 94 4.44 -8.03 10.74
CA LEU A 94 5.13 -9.32 10.76
C LEU A 94 6.12 -9.40 11.93
N PRO A 95 6.07 -10.46 12.75
CA PRO A 95 6.99 -10.63 13.86
C PRO A 95 8.39 -10.99 13.34
N LEU A 96 9.36 -10.13 13.61
CA LEU A 96 10.78 -10.35 13.28
C LEU A 96 11.50 -11.25 14.30
N THR A 97 10.75 -12.12 14.98
CA THR A 97 11.27 -12.99 16.04
C THR A 97 11.60 -14.35 15.45
N GLY A 98 12.86 -14.79 15.54
CA GLY A 98 13.28 -16.13 15.14
C GLY A 98 14.50 -16.13 14.23
N GLN A 99 14.73 -17.27 13.55
CA GLN A 99 15.89 -17.49 12.68
C GLN A 99 15.64 -17.11 11.20
N LYS A 100 14.38 -16.94 10.79
CA LYS A 100 14.05 -16.58 9.40
C LYS A 100 14.46 -15.14 9.11
N SER A 101 14.95 -14.89 7.91
CA SER A 101 15.26 -13.52 7.50
C SER A 101 13.97 -12.71 7.33
N PRO A 102 13.98 -11.38 7.57
CA PRO A 102 12.81 -10.53 7.33
C PRO A 102 12.26 -10.66 5.90
N THR A 103 13.15 -10.82 4.92
CA THR A 103 12.78 -10.96 3.51
C THR A 103 12.00 -12.24 3.24
N ASP A 104 12.37 -13.38 3.86
CA ASP A 104 11.64 -14.64 3.69
C ASP A 104 10.22 -14.55 4.27
N LEU A 105 10.06 -13.87 5.40
CA LEU A 105 8.75 -13.64 6.01
C LEU A 105 7.85 -12.79 5.11
N ILE A 106 8.43 -11.73 4.51
CA ILE A 106 7.71 -10.86 3.56
C ILE A 106 7.30 -11.65 2.33
N TYR A 107 8.18 -12.45 1.73
CA TYR A 107 7.83 -13.25 0.55
C TYR A 107 6.72 -14.24 0.83
N GLN A 108 6.78 -14.96 1.95
CA GLN A 108 5.72 -15.88 2.34
C GLN A 108 4.38 -15.16 2.47
N PHE A 109 4.36 -14.04 3.20
CA PHE A 109 3.15 -13.26 3.42
C PHE A 109 2.54 -12.74 2.10
N LEU A 110 3.36 -12.15 1.23
CA LEU A 110 2.92 -11.59 -0.05
C LEU A 110 2.52 -12.67 -1.07
N SER A 111 2.95 -13.92 -0.87
CA SER A 111 2.57 -15.05 -1.75
C SER A 111 1.19 -15.62 -1.40
N ASP A 112 0.77 -15.51 -0.14
CA ASP A 112 -0.47 -16.12 0.35
C ASP A 112 -1.71 -15.26 0.07
N GLN A 113 -1.56 -13.95 -0.13
CA GLN A 113 -2.68 -13.02 -0.29
C GLN A 113 -2.39 -11.83 -1.21
N ALA A 114 -3.41 -11.36 -1.93
CA ALA A 114 -3.34 -10.12 -2.69
C ALA A 114 -3.03 -8.95 -1.75
N THR A 115 -1.96 -8.21 -2.01
CA THR A 115 -1.48 -7.13 -1.15
C THR A 115 -1.05 -5.94 -2.00
N LEU A 116 -1.50 -4.74 -1.65
CA LEU A 116 -1.03 -3.48 -2.23
C LEU A 116 -0.12 -2.77 -1.23
N LEU A 117 1.11 -2.50 -1.63
CA LEU A 117 2.07 -1.71 -0.85
C LEU A 117 2.11 -0.28 -1.40
N VAL A 118 1.94 0.71 -0.52
CA VAL A 118 1.92 2.15 -0.83
C VAL A 118 3.03 2.89 -0.10
#